data_AF-A0AB36IPM6-F1
#
_entry.id   AF-A0AB36IPM6-F1
#
_cell.length_a   1.000
_cell.length_b   1.000
_cell.length_c   1.000
_cell.angle_alpha   90.00
_cell.angle_beta   90.00
_cell.angle_gamma   90.00
#
_symmetry.space_group_name_H-M   'P 1'
#
loop_
_entity.id
_entity.type
_entity.pdbx_description
1 polymer ?
#
loop_
_entity_poly.entity_id
_entity_poly.type
_entity_poly.pdbx_seq_one_letter_code
_entity_poly.pdbx_strand_id
1 'polypeptide(L)'
;MDIKKTIGIIISILIASMMAYLIHQNIIEKKKSDAIQSRIINNSVQTLIQRNDIEALTILAKEKNEYALAYLQKKAKDEAEMRARTEEKARMENAKLNFEIANSMLERKQDPKTVREAKLYLSLSSDAGYLDATNMLCRMNLLGIAQEQKFYEAKNECERLVKTPNKNQAVAYDLLAMIYFNGLGVDSDLEKAKQMLSSYLKLTHDHKNSGAILMLQAQAKGGHKKAPTFLKELNIPLPNLYEIIETPQIYLYQDWAEKEALNNNPKAFHYLAVIAGLEMRYDESVEYAKNAIQNGLDIEEQRKLLNMFRTYARLGNQKSMNFSKELSSKLTK
;
A
#
# COMPACT_ATOMS: atom_id res chain seq x y z
N MET A 1 -20.59 69.80 -25.71
CA MET A 1 -21.53 68.66 -25.66
C MET A 1 -21.68 68.25 -24.20
N ASP A 2 -22.88 68.30 -23.64
CA ASP A 2 -23.12 68.05 -22.22
C ASP A 2 -22.90 66.56 -21.90
N ILE A 3 -21.83 66.27 -21.15
CA ILE A 3 -21.39 64.92 -20.79
C ILE A 3 -22.53 64.14 -20.11
N LYS A 4 -23.37 64.81 -19.30
CA LYS A 4 -24.53 64.15 -18.66
C LYS A 4 -25.58 63.72 -19.67
N LYS A 5 -25.80 64.54 -20.72
CA LYS A 5 -26.73 64.23 -21.80
C LYS A 5 -26.22 63.08 -22.68
N THR A 6 -24.92 63.04 -22.97
CA THR A 6 -24.31 61.94 -23.72
C THR A 6 -24.34 60.63 -22.94
N ILE A 7 -24.05 60.65 -21.63
CA ILE A 7 -24.16 59.48 -20.74
C ILE A 7 -25.61 58.99 -20.68
N GLY A 8 -26.59 59.90 -20.54
CA GLY A 8 -28.02 59.53 -20.53
C GLY A 8 -28.49 58.87 -21.82
N ILE A 9 -27.98 59.30 -22.98
CA ILE A 9 -28.26 58.68 -24.29
C ILE A 9 -27.65 57.28 -24.37
N ILE A 10 -26.39 57.11 -23.95
CA ILE A 10 -25.73 55.79 -23.95
C ILE A 10 -26.48 54.80 -23.04
N ILE A 11 -26.86 55.23 -21.83
CA ILE A 11 -27.65 54.39 -20.91
C ILE A 11 -29.00 54.00 -21.54
N SER A 12 -29.69 54.93 -22.19
CA SER A 12 -30.98 54.66 -22.84
C SER A 12 -30.86 53.64 -23.99
N ILE A 13 -29.80 53.73 -24.79
CA ILE A 13 -29.50 52.77 -25.87
C ILE A 13 -29.19 51.39 -25.30
N LEU A 14 -28.43 51.32 -24.20
CA LEU A 14 -28.12 50.05 -23.52
C LEU A 14 -29.38 49.39 -22.97
N ILE A 15 -30.26 50.15 -22.33
CA ILE A 15 -31.54 49.64 -21.81
C ILE A 15 -32.43 49.15 -22.96
N ALA A 16 -32.55 49.90 -24.05
CA ALA A 16 -33.34 49.50 -25.22
C ALA A 16 -32.78 48.22 -25.88
N SER A 17 -31.46 48.12 -25.99
CA SER A 17 -30.78 46.93 -26.53
C SER A 17 -30.96 45.71 -25.63
N MET A 18 -30.91 45.89 -24.30
CA MET A 18 -31.17 44.83 -23.34
C MET A 18 -32.64 44.36 -23.41
N MET A 19 -33.61 45.27 -23.52
CA MET A 19 -35.03 44.90 -23.69
C MET A 19 -35.26 44.15 -25.00
N ALA A 20 -34.67 44.61 -26.11
CA ALA A 20 -34.79 43.93 -27.40
C ALA A 20 -34.17 42.52 -27.35
N TYR A 21 -33.03 42.36 -26.69
CA TYR A 21 -32.42 41.05 -26.46
C TYR A 21 -33.34 40.13 -25.64
N LEU A 22 -33.92 40.60 -24.54
CA LEU A 22 -34.84 39.82 -23.70
C LEU A 22 -36.12 39.40 -24.46
N ILE A 23 -36.70 40.31 -25.26
CA ILE A 23 -37.86 40.00 -26.10
C ILE A 23 -37.50 38.93 -27.13
N HIS A 24 -36.33 39.06 -27.77
CA HIS A 24 -35.86 38.09 -28.74
C HIS A 24 -35.65 36.70 -28.11
N GLN A 25 -35.02 36.65 -26.93
CA GLN A 25 -34.85 35.40 -26.16
C GLN A 25 -36.21 34.76 -25.84
N ASN A 26 -37.18 35.54 -25.36
CA ASN A 26 -38.51 35.03 -25.01
C ASN A 26 -39.26 34.48 -26.24
N ILE A 27 -39.16 35.13 -27.40
CA ILE A 27 -39.74 34.62 -28.66
C ILE A 27 -39.09 33.29 -29.06
N ILE A 28 -37.77 33.17 -28.93
CA ILE A 28 -37.05 31.93 -29.22
C ILE A 28 -37.49 30.81 -28.27
N GLU A 29 -37.55 31.09 -26.97
CA GLU A 29 -37.99 30.13 -25.95
C GLU A 29 -39.42 29.65 -26.19
N LYS A 30 -40.34 30.57 -26.52
CA LYS A 30 -41.73 30.22 -26.85
C LYS A 30 -41.81 29.31 -28.06
N LYS A 31 -41.13 29.65 -29.16
CA LYS A 31 -41.09 28.80 -30.37
C LYS A 31 -40.54 27.41 -30.06
N LYS A 32 -39.50 27.33 -29.22
CA LYS A 32 -38.92 26.06 -28.78
C LYS A 32 -39.92 25.25 -27.96
N SER A 33 -40.61 25.89 -27.01
CA SER A 33 -41.65 25.26 -26.18
C SER A 33 -42.80 24.72 -27.04
N ASP A 34 -43.32 25.52 -27.97
CA ASP A 34 -44.41 25.12 -28.87
C ASP A 34 -44.00 23.91 -29.74
N ALA A 35 -42.74 23.89 -30.21
CA ALA A 35 -42.20 22.76 -30.96
C ALA A 35 -42.09 21.49 -30.11
N ILE A 36 -41.68 21.58 -28.83
CA ILE A 36 -41.64 20.41 -27.93
C ILE A 36 -43.06 19.90 -27.65
N GLN A 37 -44.00 20.80 -27.36
CA GLN A 37 -45.40 20.45 -27.11
C GLN A 37 -46.04 19.77 -28.32
N SER A 38 -45.78 20.26 -29.53
CA SER A 38 -46.21 19.60 -30.76
C SER A 38 -45.67 18.17 -30.88
N ARG A 39 -44.41 17.91 -30.50
CA ARG A 39 -43.86 16.55 -30.48
C ARG A 39 -44.54 15.66 -29.44
N ILE A 40 -44.86 16.20 -28.26
CA ILE A 40 -45.58 15.47 -27.20
C ILE A 40 -46.99 15.07 -27.67
N ILE A 41 -47.73 16.00 -28.29
CA ILE A 41 -49.09 15.76 -28.78
C ILE A 41 -49.12 14.73 -29.90
N ASN A 42 -48.15 14.79 -30.82
CA ASN A 42 -48.15 13.99 -32.05
C ASN A 42 -47.46 12.62 -31.93
N ASN A 43 -46.92 12.25 -30.77
CA ASN A 43 -46.20 10.99 -30.59
C ASN A 43 -46.57 10.31 -29.27
N SER A 44 -46.60 8.97 -29.27
CA SER A 44 -46.73 8.22 -28.02
C SER A 44 -45.48 8.38 -27.15
N VAL A 45 -45.62 8.23 -25.83
CA VAL A 45 -44.46 8.25 -24.90
C VAL A 45 -43.45 7.17 -25.26
N GLN A 46 -43.88 6.01 -25.75
CA GLN A 46 -43.02 4.94 -26.23
C GLN A 46 -42.20 5.38 -27.46
N THR A 47 -42.80 6.11 -28.40
CA THR A 47 -42.10 6.68 -29.55
C THR A 47 -41.07 7.73 -29.13
N LEU A 48 -41.41 8.59 -28.16
CA LEU A 48 -40.49 9.60 -27.62
C LEU A 48 -39.31 8.94 -26.88
N ILE A 49 -39.56 7.85 -26.13
CA ILE A 49 -38.54 7.01 -25.51
C ILE A 49 -37.62 6.38 -26.56
N GLN A 50 -38.18 5.77 -27.61
CA GLN A 50 -37.40 5.15 -28.70
C GLN A 50 -36.52 6.17 -29.43
N ARG A 51 -37.01 7.40 -29.59
CA ARG A 51 -36.26 8.51 -30.20
C ARG A 51 -35.30 9.21 -29.24
N ASN A 52 -35.28 8.83 -27.96
CA ASN A 52 -34.50 9.49 -26.91
C ASN A 52 -34.77 11.03 -26.88
N ASP A 53 -36.04 11.45 -27.04
CA ASP A 53 -36.44 12.86 -27.02
C ASP A 53 -36.52 13.38 -25.58
N ILE A 54 -35.35 13.65 -25.00
CA ILE A 54 -35.20 14.05 -23.59
C ILE A 54 -35.98 15.32 -23.27
N GLU A 55 -36.07 16.28 -24.20
CA GLU A 55 -36.80 17.52 -23.97
C GLU A 55 -38.29 17.26 -23.77
N ALA A 56 -38.91 16.46 -24.65
CA ALA A 56 -40.32 16.07 -24.53
C ALA A 56 -40.58 15.20 -23.30
N LEU A 57 -39.70 14.21 -23.04
CA LEU A 57 -39.81 13.32 -21.88
C LEU A 57 -39.64 14.07 -20.56
N THR A 58 -38.82 15.13 -20.52
CA THR A 58 -38.65 15.95 -19.32
C THR A 58 -39.91 16.72 -18.97
N ILE A 59 -40.63 17.25 -19.98
CA ILE A 59 -41.92 17.90 -19.76
C ILE A 59 -42.94 16.88 -19.25
N LEU A 60 -43.05 15.72 -19.92
CA LEU A 60 -43.93 14.64 -19.49
C LEU A 60 -43.63 14.15 -18.06
N ALA A 61 -42.36 14.05 -17.67
CA ALA A 61 -41.97 13.68 -16.31
C ALA A 61 -42.35 14.74 -15.27
N LYS A 62 -42.27 16.05 -15.60
CA LYS A 62 -42.79 17.13 -14.74
C LYS A 62 -44.30 17.05 -14.55
N GLU A 63 -45.00 16.59 -15.59
CA GLU A 63 -46.44 16.28 -15.57
C GLU A 63 -46.75 14.92 -14.92
N LYS A 64 -45.77 14.30 -14.26
CA LYS A 64 -45.89 13.01 -13.54
C LYS A 64 -46.21 11.80 -14.42
N ASN A 65 -45.84 11.82 -15.70
CA ASN A 65 -45.92 10.64 -16.54
C ASN A 65 -44.90 9.57 -16.07
N GLU A 66 -45.41 8.42 -15.61
CA GLU A 66 -44.59 7.36 -15.00
C GLU A 66 -43.56 6.76 -15.95
N TYR A 67 -43.90 6.56 -17.23
CA TYR A 67 -42.98 5.99 -18.22
C TYR A 67 -41.83 6.94 -18.54
N ALA A 68 -42.12 8.24 -18.69
CA ALA A 68 -41.09 9.24 -18.89
C ALA A 68 -40.19 9.39 -17.66
N LEU A 69 -40.77 9.37 -16.45
CA LEU A 69 -40.02 9.43 -15.19
C LEU A 69 -39.08 8.23 -15.05
N ALA A 70 -39.59 7.01 -15.22
CA ALA A 70 -38.81 5.79 -15.12
C ALA A 70 -37.67 5.75 -16.17
N TYR A 71 -37.95 6.18 -17.39
CA TYR A 71 -36.95 6.25 -18.46
C TYR A 71 -35.81 7.23 -18.12
N LEU A 72 -36.14 8.45 -17.71
CA LEU A 72 -35.14 9.47 -17.37
C LEU A 72 -34.32 9.08 -16.14
N GLN A 73 -34.94 8.49 -15.12
CA GLN A 73 -34.23 7.97 -13.95
C GLN A 73 -33.25 6.86 -14.31
N LYS A 74 -33.69 5.89 -15.13
CA LYS A 74 -32.81 4.82 -15.62
C LYS A 74 -31.64 5.39 -16.42
N LYS A 75 -31.91 6.30 -17.36
CA LYS A 75 -30.87 6.95 -18.16
C LYS A 75 -29.85 7.72 -17.30
N ALA A 76 -30.33 8.50 -16.33
CA ALA A 76 -29.46 9.25 -15.43
C ALA A 76 -28.59 8.32 -14.57
N LYS A 77 -29.15 7.19 -14.12
CA LYS A 77 -28.40 6.15 -13.41
C LYS A 77 -27.32 5.53 -14.30
N ASP A 78 -27.67 5.12 -15.53
CA ASP A 78 -26.74 4.51 -16.47
C ASP A 78 -25.59 5.49 -16.81
N GLU A 79 -25.90 6.78 -17.01
CA GLU A 79 -24.90 7.83 -17.25
C GLU A 79 -24.01 8.10 -16.03
N ALA A 80 -24.57 8.05 -14.82
CA ALA A 80 -23.79 8.16 -13.59
C ALA A 80 -22.85 6.97 -13.41
N GLU A 81 -23.31 5.75 -13.67
CA GLU A 81 -22.47 4.54 -13.63
C GLU A 81 -21.36 4.58 -14.69
N MET A 82 -21.67 5.04 -15.91
CA MET A 82 -20.65 5.20 -16.94
C MET A 82 -19.59 6.23 -16.55
N ARG A 83 -20.00 7.39 -16.01
CA ARG A 83 -19.06 8.40 -15.50
C ARG A 83 -18.19 7.85 -14.38
N ALA A 84 -18.78 7.16 -13.40
CA ALA A 84 -18.05 6.53 -12.32
C ALA A 84 -17.03 5.49 -12.83
N ARG A 85 -17.41 4.67 -13.83
CA ARG A 85 -16.49 3.72 -14.48
C ARG A 85 -15.32 4.43 -15.18
N THR A 86 -15.58 5.54 -15.87
CA THR A 86 -14.54 6.35 -16.53
C THR A 86 -13.60 7.00 -15.52
N GLU A 87 -14.14 7.58 -14.45
CA GLU A 87 -13.36 8.21 -13.39
C GLU A 87 -12.47 7.19 -12.65
N GLU A 88 -13.01 6.01 -12.32
CA GLU A 88 -12.24 4.94 -11.69
C GLU A 88 -11.13 4.42 -12.61
N LYS A 89 -11.40 4.29 -13.91
CA LYS A 89 -10.37 3.91 -14.89
C LYS A 89 -9.24 4.95 -14.93
N ALA A 90 -9.57 6.24 -15.01
CA ALA A 90 -8.58 7.32 -15.03
C ALA A 90 -7.77 7.36 -13.72
N ARG A 91 -8.43 7.14 -12.57
CA ARG A 91 -7.77 7.02 -11.27
C ARG A 91 -6.76 5.86 -11.26
N MET A 92 -7.15 4.69 -11.77
CA MET A 92 -6.28 3.52 -11.83
C MET A 92 -5.10 3.69 -12.80
N GLU A 93 -5.30 4.37 -13.93
CA GLU A 93 -4.22 4.73 -14.86
C GLU A 93 -3.21 5.68 -14.20
N ASN A 94 -3.67 6.70 -13.48
CA ASN A 94 -2.79 7.59 -12.72
C ASN A 94 -2.08 6.85 -11.57
N ALA A 95 -2.78 5.95 -10.87
CA ALA A 95 -2.18 5.12 -9.83
C ALA A 95 -1.04 4.25 -10.39
N LYS A 96 -1.26 3.63 -11.55
CA LYS A 96 -0.25 2.86 -12.26
C LYS A 96 0.94 3.73 -12.66
N LEU A 97 0.70 4.94 -13.20
CA LEU A 97 1.77 5.87 -13.55
C LEU A 97 2.63 6.25 -12.33
N ASN A 98 1.99 6.57 -11.20
CA ASN A 98 2.71 6.86 -9.96
C ASN A 98 3.58 5.68 -9.50
N PHE A 99 3.07 4.45 -9.62
CA PHE A 99 3.86 3.26 -9.35
C PHE A 99 5.06 3.11 -10.30
N GLU A 100 4.86 3.32 -11.60
CA GLU A 100 5.94 3.25 -12.60
C GLU A 100 7.02 4.32 -12.36
N ILE A 101 6.63 5.54 -12.00
CA ILE A 101 7.54 6.62 -11.58
C ILE A 101 8.36 6.16 -10.37
N ALA A 102 7.69 5.70 -9.32
CA ALA A 102 8.37 5.25 -8.11
C ALA A 102 9.35 4.09 -8.40
N ASN A 103 8.92 3.10 -9.17
CA ASN A 103 9.77 1.96 -9.52
C ASN A 103 11.00 2.40 -10.31
N SER A 104 10.84 3.31 -11.28
CA SER A 104 11.96 3.87 -12.03
C SER A 104 12.95 4.64 -11.14
N MET A 105 12.45 5.38 -10.14
CA MET A 105 13.30 6.07 -9.16
C MET A 105 14.12 5.07 -8.34
N LEU A 106 13.49 3.98 -7.87
CA LEU A 106 14.14 2.94 -7.08
C LEU A 106 15.19 2.15 -7.86
N GLU A 107 14.98 1.93 -9.17
CA GLU A 107 15.96 1.28 -10.05
C GLU A 107 17.20 2.15 -10.31
N ARG A 108 17.01 3.47 -10.49
CA ARG A 108 18.08 4.39 -10.91
C ARG A 108 18.99 4.81 -9.76
N LYS A 109 18.47 4.94 -8.54
CA LYS A 109 19.24 5.44 -7.38
C LYS A 109 18.76 4.83 -6.07
N GLN A 110 19.70 4.27 -5.30
CA GLN A 110 19.46 3.79 -3.93
C GLN A 110 19.85 4.82 -2.86
N ASP A 111 19.97 6.11 -3.22
CA ASP A 111 20.21 7.13 -2.19
C ASP A 111 18.94 7.35 -1.35
N PRO A 112 19.06 7.59 -0.03
CA PRO A 112 17.88 7.68 0.85
C PRO A 112 16.89 8.78 0.49
N LYS A 113 17.32 9.86 -0.18
CA LYS A 113 16.42 10.95 -0.56
C LYS A 113 15.51 10.51 -1.69
N THR A 114 16.07 9.92 -2.75
CA THR A 114 15.31 9.40 -3.90
C THR A 114 14.33 8.30 -3.46
N VAL A 115 14.75 7.39 -2.57
CA VAL A 115 13.87 6.31 -2.07
C VAL A 115 12.69 6.87 -1.25
N ARG A 116 12.90 7.93 -0.45
CA ARG A 116 11.80 8.61 0.27
C ARG A 116 10.80 9.27 -0.66
N GLU A 117 11.27 9.88 -1.73
CA GLU A 117 10.40 10.49 -2.74
C GLU A 117 9.63 9.40 -3.52
N ALA A 118 10.27 8.30 -3.90
CA ALA A 118 9.61 7.15 -4.50
C ALA A 118 8.50 6.58 -3.59
N LYS A 119 8.73 6.54 -2.27
CA LYS A 119 7.72 6.13 -1.29
C LYS A 119 6.46 7.02 -1.33
N LEU A 120 6.60 8.33 -1.57
CA LEU A 120 5.45 9.23 -1.70
C LEU A 120 4.58 8.82 -2.91
N TYR A 121 5.20 8.59 -4.06
CA TYR A 121 4.49 8.11 -5.25
C TYR A 121 3.85 6.73 -5.05
N LEU A 122 4.53 5.81 -4.35
CA LEU A 122 3.93 4.53 -3.97
C LEU A 122 2.72 4.70 -3.05
N SER A 123 2.77 5.66 -2.12
CA SER A 123 1.66 5.94 -1.19
C SER A 123 0.44 6.44 -1.97
N LEU A 124 0.63 7.43 -2.85
CA LEU A 124 -0.43 7.93 -3.73
C LEU A 124 -1.04 6.82 -4.61
N SER A 125 -0.19 5.95 -5.17
CA SER A 125 -0.62 4.81 -5.97
C SER A 125 -1.40 3.77 -5.14
N SER A 126 -0.93 3.47 -3.93
CA SER A 126 -1.57 2.54 -3.01
C SER A 126 -2.92 3.06 -2.51
N ASP A 127 -3.02 4.34 -2.14
CA ASP A 127 -4.27 4.99 -1.72
C ASP A 127 -5.31 5.02 -2.85
N ALA A 128 -4.85 5.04 -4.10
CA ALA A 128 -5.68 4.89 -5.28
C ALA A 128 -6.13 3.44 -5.55
N GLY A 129 -5.67 2.46 -4.77
CA GLY A 129 -6.07 1.05 -4.89
C GLY A 129 -5.10 0.17 -5.69
N TYR A 130 -3.95 0.69 -6.11
CA TYR A 130 -2.98 -0.08 -6.87
C TYR A 130 -2.19 -1.03 -5.94
N LEU A 131 -2.52 -2.32 -6.02
CA LEU A 131 -2.01 -3.32 -5.07
C LEU A 131 -0.52 -3.61 -5.20
N ASP A 132 0.10 -3.36 -6.35
CA ASP A 132 1.55 -3.52 -6.50
C ASP A 132 2.32 -2.48 -5.68
N ALA A 133 1.81 -1.25 -5.63
CA ALA A 133 2.38 -0.21 -4.78
C ALA A 133 2.21 -0.55 -3.29
N THR A 134 1.04 -1.07 -2.92
CA THR A 134 0.74 -1.57 -1.57
C THR A 134 1.72 -2.68 -1.15
N ASN A 135 2.04 -3.62 -2.05
CA ASN A 135 3.04 -4.66 -1.81
C ASN A 135 4.45 -4.09 -1.61
N MET A 136 4.87 -3.12 -2.43
CA MET A 136 6.16 -2.46 -2.24
C MET A 136 6.23 -1.74 -0.89
N LEU A 137 5.18 -1.01 -0.50
CA LEU A 137 5.10 -0.35 0.80
C LEU A 137 5.17 -1.34 1.96
N CYS A 138 4.45 -2.48 1.88
CA CYS A 138 4.54 -3.53 2.92
C CYS A 138 6.01 -3.96 3.11
N ARG A 139 6.73 -4.27 2.02
CA ARG A 139 8.15 -4.68 2.07
C ARG A 139 9.07 -3.58 2.57
N MET A 140 8.89 -2.34 2.12
CA MET A 140 9.71 -1.20 2.56
C MET A 140 9.57 -0.95 4.06
N ASN A 141 8.34 -1.00 4.57
CA ASN A 141 8.05 -0.83 5.99
C ASN A 141 8.58 -2.03 6.81
N LEU A 142 8.42 -3.26 6.32
CA LEU A 142 8.90 -4.46 7.01
C LEU A 142 10.44 -4.47 7.12
N LEU A 143 11.15 -4.13 6.05
CA LEU A 143 12.61 -4.24 5.99
C LEU A 143 13.34 -2.97 6.44
N GLY A 144 12.65 -1.82 6.58
CA GLY A 144 13.28 -0.54 6.91
C GLY A 144 14.09 0.02 5.73
N ILE A 145 13.50 0.02 4.53
CA ILE A 145 14.17 0.51 3.32
C ILE A 145 14.14 2.05 3.30
N ALA A 146 15.31 2.69 3.42
CA ALA A 146 15.51 4.14 3.54
C ALA A 146 14.80 4.84 4.72
N GLN A 147 14.38 4.07 5.71
CA GLN A 147 13.70 4.51 6.94
C GLN A 147 13.91 3.46 8.03
N GLU A 148 13.42 3.74 9.23
CA GLU A 148 13.27 2.72 10.27
C GLU A 148 12.15 1.73 9.93
N GLN A 149 12.25 0.51 10.46
CA GLN A 149 11.22 -0.52 10.34
C GLN A 149 9.90 -0.03 10.95
N LYS A 150 8.82 -0.29 10.23
CA LYS A 150 7.46 0.17 10.52
C LYS A 150 6.50 -1.00 10.45
N PHE A 151 6.60 -1.89 11.44
CA PHE A 151 5.93 -3.19 11.38
C PHE A 151 4.40 -3.09 11.39
N TYR A 152 3.83 -2.16 12.17
CA TYR A 152 2.38 -1.96 12.20
C TYR A 152 1.84 -1.49 10.84
N GLU A 153 2.53 -0.55 10.18
CA GLU A 153 2.18 -0.13 8.84
C GLU A 153 2.36 -1.28 7.83
N ALA A 154 3.46 -2.04 7.90
CA ALA A 154 3.66 -3.21 7.04
C ALA A 154 2.52 -4.23 7.18
N LYS A 155 2.11 -4.52 8.42
CA LYS A 155 0.96 -5.39 8.73
C LYS A 155 -0.31 -4.89 8.06
N ASN A 156 -0.63 -3.60 8.20
CA ASN A 156 -1.84 -3.03 7.60
C ASN A 156 -1.83 -3.10 6.07
N GLU A 157 -0.68 -2.84 5.43
CA GLU A 157 -0.56 -2.96 3.97
C GLU A 157 -0.72 -4.41 3.50
N CYS A 158 -0.08 -5.35 4.19
CA CYS A 158 -0.23 -6.75 3.84
C CYS A 158 -1.66 -7.28 4.11
N GLU A 159 -2.35 -6.79 5.15
CA GLU A 159 -3.77 -7.10 5.35
C GLU A 159 -4.66 -6.58 4.23
N ARG A 160 -4.37 -5.37 3.70
CA ARG A 160 -5.09 -4.85 2.53
C ARG A 160 -4.91 -5.76 1.32
N LEU A 161 -3.70 -6.30 1.11
CA LEU A 161 -3.42 -7.22 -0.01
C LEU A 161 -4.19 -8.53 0.08
N VAL A 162 -4.53 -9.03 1.26
CA VAL A 162 -5.25 -10.32 1.38
C VAL A 162 -6.77 -10.19 1.31
N LYS A 163 -7.33 -8.96 1.39
CA LYS A 163 -8.80 -8.72 1.37
C LYS A 163 -9.49 -9.14 0.08
N THR A 164 -8.80 -9.10 -1.06
CA THR A 164 -9.37 -9.44 -2.37
C THR A 164 -8.39 -10.29 -3.17
N PRO A 165 -8.87 -11.22 -4.03
CA PRO A 165 -8.00 -12.01 -4.90
C PRO A 165 -7.08 -11.15 -5.77
N ASN A 166 -5.76 -11.36 -5.67
CA ASN A 166 -4.76 -10.69 -6.50
C ASN A 166 -3.42 -11.44 -6.47
N LYS A 167 -2.52 -11.08 -7.40
CA LYS A 167 -1.21 -11.74 -7.57
C LYS A 167 -0.26 -11.60 -6.38
N ASN A 168 -0.46 -10.62 -5.49
CA ASN A 168 0.41 -10.37 -4.34
C ASN A 168 -0.05 -11.06 -3.05
N GLN A 169 -1.18 -11.79 -3.08
CA GLN A 169 -1.72 -12.45 -1.88
C GLN A 169 -0.74 -13.46 -1.26
N ALA A 170 -0.03 -14.26 -2.06
CA ALA A 170 0.94 -15.21 -1.53
C ALA A 170 2.04 -14.50 -0.72
N VAL A 171 2.64 -13.45 -1.28
CA VAL A 171 3.65 -12.65 -0.58
C VAL A 171 3.05 -12.02 0.69
N ALA A 172 1.84 -11.49 0.62
CA ALA A 172 1.20 -10.88 1.78
C ALA A 172 0.93 -11.89 2.91
N TYR A 173 0.45 -13.10 2.59
CA TYR A 173 0.28 -14.18 3.57
C TYR A 173 1.62 -14.58 4.20
N ASP A 174 2.67 -14.70 3.40
CA ASP A 174 4.02 -15.02 3.87
C ASP A 174 4.53 -13.98 4.88
N LEU A 175 4.41 -12.68 4.54
CA LEU A 175 4.83 -11.59 5.42
C LEU A 175 3.97 -11.49 6.69
N LEU A 176 2.64 -11.65 6.58
CA LEU A 176 1.75 -11.64 7.75
C LEU A 176 2.04 -12.80 8.70
N ALA A 177 2.39 -13.98 8.18
CA ALA A 177 2.79 -15.11 9.01
C ALA A 177 4.00 -14.76 9.89
N MET A 178 5.03 -14.10 9.33
CA MET A 178 6.20 -13.65 10.09
C MET A 178 5.87 -12.57 11.11
N ILE A 179 5.01 -11.61 10.73
CA ILE A 179 4.56 -10.54 11.61
C ILE A 179 3.85 -11.11 12.83
N TYR A 180 2.86 -11.98 12.62
CA TYR A 180 2.08 -12.56 13.71
C TYR A 180 2.89 -13.56 14.54
N PHE A 181 3.79 -14.34 13.92
CA PHE A 181 4.60 -15.29 14.67
C PHE A 181 5.56 -14.57 15.62
N ASN A 182 6.32 -13.60 15.13
CA ASN A 182 7.33 -12.89 15.92
C ASN A 182 6.79 -11.69 16.71
N GLY A 183 5.50 -11.34 16.57
CA GLY A 183 4.92 -10.16 17.23
C GLY A 183 5.52 -8.84 16.73
N LEU A 184 5.65 -8.67 15.40
CA LEU A 184 6.27 -7.48 14.83
C LEU A 184 5.27 -6.32 14.81
N GLY A 185 5.40 -5.38 15.75
CA GLY A 185 4.51 -4.21 15.87
C GLY A 185 3.09 -4.55 16.34
N VAL A 186 2.87 -5.79 16.77
CA VAL A 186 1.63 -6.35 17.31
C VAL A 186 2.00 -7.46 18.31
N ASP A 187 1.06 -7.92 19.12
CA ASP A 187 1.28 -9.11 19.95
C ASP A 187 1.44 -10.36 19.07
N SER A 188 2.27 -11.31 19.53
CA SER A 188 2.43 -12.61 18.88
C SER A 188 1.09 -13.36 18.89
N ASP A 189 0.67 -13.83 17.71
CA ASP A 189 -0.59 -14.52 17.49
C ASP A 189 -0.34 -15.75 16.60
N LEU A 190 -0.05 -16.88 17.25
CA LEU A 190 0.33 -18.11 16.55
C LEU A 190 -0.81 -18.68 15.70
N GLU A 191 -2.07 -18.52 16.13
CA GLU A 191 -3.22 -18.99 15.35
C GLU A 191 -3.38 -18.20 14.05
N LYS A 192 -3.26 -16.87 14.11
CA LYS A 192 -3.24 -16.07 12.87
C LYS A 192 -2.04 -16.39 12.02
N ALA A 193 -0.84 -16.52 12.59
CA ALA A 193 0.35 -16.89 11.83
C ALA A 193 0.15 -18.21 11.07
N LYS A 194 -0.44 -19.21 11.73
CA LYS A 194 -0.78 -20.52 11.15
C LYS A 194 -1.82 -20.41 10.06
N GLN A 195 -2.86 -19.59 10.26
CA GLN A 195 -3.88 -19.33 9.25
C GLN A 195 -3.28 -18.68 7.99
N MET A 196 -2.41 -17.67 8.16
CA MET A 196 -1.75 -17.00 7.05
C MET A 196 -0.88 -17.98 6.28
N LEU A 197 -0.08 -18.78 6.97
CA LEU A 197 0.81 -19.73 6.30
C LEU A 197 0.04 -20.89 5.65
N SER A 198 -1.06 -21.35 6.25
CA SER A 198 -1.97 -22.32 5.61
C SER A 198 -2.59 -21.75 4.32
N SER A 199 -2.94 -20.47 4.32
CA SER A 199 -3.48 -19.77 3.15
C SER A 199 -2.43 -19.61 2.06
N TYR A 200 -1.18 -19.31 2.43
CA TYR A 200 -0.04 -19.35 1.52
C TYR A 200 0.11 -20.72 0.86
N LEU A 201 0.23 -21.78 1.66
CA LEU A 201 0.44 -23.15 1.16
C LEU A 201 -0.72 -23.63 0.27
N LYS A 202 -1.96 -23.24 0.60
CA LYS A 202 -3.13 -23.53 -0.24
C LYS A 202 -3.06 -22.81 -1.59
N LEU A 203 -2.53 -21.59 -1.63
CA LEU A 203 -2.45 -20.78 -2.83
C LEU A 203 -1.27 -21.19 -3.74
N THR A 204 -0.13 -21.54 -3.14
CA THR A 204 1.11 -21.85 -3.88
C THR A 204 1.32 -23.33 -4.13
N HIS A 205 0.74 -24.19 -3.30
CA HIS A 205 1.05 -25.62 -3.23
C HIS A 205 2.54 -25.93 -3.02
N ASP A 206 3.29 -24.97 -2.47
CA ASP A 206 4.74 -25.07 -2.27
C ASP A 206 5.16 -24.34 -0.99
N HIS A 207 6.01 -24.98 -0.19
CA HIS A 207 6.56 -24.42 1.03
C HIS A 207 8.00 -23.89 0.84
N LYS A 208 8.69 -24.26 -0.24
CA LYS A 208 10.12 -23.99 -0.42
C LYS A 208 10.43 -22.53 -0.74
N ASN A 209 9.48 -21.84 -1.36
CA ASN A 209 9.61 -20.44 -1.75
C ASN A 209 9.08 -19.44 -0.70
N SER A 210 8.72 -19.90 0.50
CA SER A 210 8.25 -19.04 1.60
C SER A 210 9.42 -18.51 2.42
N GLY A 211 9.50 -17.18 2.52
CA GLY A 211 10.47 -16.52 3.41
C GLY A 211 10.14 -16.80 4.87
N ALA A 212 8.86 -16.85 5.23
CA ALA A 212 8.42 -17.18 6.59
C ALA A 212 8.86 -18.57 7.02
N ILE A 213 8.68 -19.56 6.16
CA ILE A 213 9.06 -20.95 6.45
C ILE A 213 10.56 -21.06 6.59
N LEU A 214 11.33 -20.46 5.67
CA LEU A 214 12.79 -20.44 5.77
C LEU A 214 13.24 -19.81 7.10
N MET A 215 12.62 -18.71 7.51
CA MET A 215 12.96 -18.05 8.78
C MET A 215 12.59 -18.92 9.99
N LEU A 216 11.40 -19.51 10.00
CA LEU A 216 10.96 -20.43 11.07
C LEU A 216 11.87 -21.64 11.18
N GLN A 217 12.33 -22.17 10.05
CA GLN A 217 13.30 -23.27 10.01
C GLN A 217 14.66 -22.85 10.59
N ALA A 218 15.14 -21.64 10.28
CA ALA A 218 16.34 -21.08 10.88
C ALA A 218 16.19 -20.87 12.40
N GLN A 219 15.04 -20.35 12.85
CA GLN A 219 14.74 -20.18 14.27
C GLN A 219 14.64 -21.52 15.00
N ALA A 220 14.00 -22.52 14.41
CA ALA A 220 13.93 -23.88 14.93
C ALA A 220 15.33 -24.48 15.12
N LYS A 221 16.22 -24.31 14.12
CA LYS A 221 17.63 -24.74 14.24
C LYS A 221 18.38 -23.98 15.33
N GLY A 222 18.11 -22.69 15.50
CA GLY A 222 18.65 -21.87 16.58
C GLY A 222 18.13 -22.24 17.98
N GLY A 223 17.19 -23.18 18.12
CA GLY A 223 16.63 -23.61 19.39
C GLY A 223 15.38 -22.84 19.84
N HIS A 224 14.70 -22.13 18.93
CA HIS A 224 13.47 -21.40 19.28
C HIS A 224 12.40 -22.38 19.78
N LYS A 225 11.81 -22.11 20.95
CA LYS A 225 10.91 -23.04 21.66
C LYS A 225 9.64 -23.36 20.87
N LYS A 226 9.10 -22.40 20.11
CA LYS A 226 7.78 -22.54 19.43
C LYS A 226 7.88 -22.96 17.96
N ALA A 227 8.96 -22.60 17.26
CA ALA A 227 9.07 -22.80 15.81
C ALA A 227 9.02 -24.27 15.37
N PRO A 228 9.67 -25.23 16.04
CA PRO A 228 9.62 -26.65 15.65
C PRO A 228 8.21 -27.22 15.70
N THR A 229 7.48 -26.95 16.79
CA THR A 229 6.09 -27.36 16.97
C THR A 229 5.20 -26.75 15.89
N PHE A 230 5.35 -25.45 15.65
CA PHE A 230 4.59 -24.71 14.65
C PHE A 230 4.78 -25.27 13.22
N LEU A 231 6.02 -25.57 12.82
CA LEU A 231 6.33 -26.18 11.52
C LEU A 231 5.73 -27.59 11.41
N LYS A 232 5.82 -28.39 12.48
CA LYS A 232 5.25 -29.74 12.53
C LYS A 232 3.73 -29.74 12.34
N GLU A 233 3.03 -28.82 12.99
CA GLU A 233 1.57 -28.67 12.86
C GLU A 233 1.11 -28.31 11.44
N LEU A 234 1.98 -27.69 10.64
CA LEU A 234 1.74 -27.36 9.24
C LEU A 234 2.23 -28.44 8.27
N ASN A 235 2.70 -29.58 8.78
CA ASN A 235 3.33 -30.66 8.00
C ASN A 235 4.54 -30.18 7.19
N ILE A 236 5.26 -29.16 7.68
CA ILE A 236 6.47 -28.66 7.04
C ILE A 236 7.68 -29.38 7.67
N PRO A 237 8.55 -30.00 6.87
CA PRO A 237 9.72 -30.67 7.41
C PRO A 237 10.68 -29.66 8.05
N LEU A 238 11.27 -30.05 9.17
CA LEU A 238 12.47 -29.38 9.66
C LEU A 238 13.60 -29.58 8.65
N PRO A 239 14.44 -28.57 8.40
CA PRO A 239 15.52 -28.70 7.43
C PRO A 239 16.48 -29.82 7.85
N ASN A 240 17.08 -30.48 6.85
CA ASN A 240 18.13 -31.46 7.13
C ASN A 240 19.31 -30.73 7.80
N LEU A 241 19.76 -31.23 8.95
CA LEU A 241 20.54 -30.48 9.96
C LEU A 241 21.86 -29.88 9.44
N TYR A 242 22.38 -30.36 8.31
CA TYR A 242 23.73 -30.09 7.82
C TYR A 242 23.86 -28.94 6.80
N GLU A 243 22.79 -28.43 6.19
CA GLU A 243 22.95 -27.62 4.96
C GLU A 243 22.88 -26.09 5.12
N ILE A 244 22.31 -25.55 6.21
CA ILE A 244 21.84 -24.15 6.16
C ILE A 244 22.74 -23.15 6.90
N ILE A 245 23.06 -23.32 8.19
CA ILE A 245 23.96 -22.42 8.97
C ILE A 245 24.53 -23.16 10.19
N GLU A 246 25.83 -23.07 10.50
CA GLU A 246 26.38 -23.44 11.81
C GLU A 246 25.96 -22.41 12.89
N THR A 247 24.68 -22.32 13.19
CA THR A 247 24.20 -21.48 14.29
C THR A 247 24.25 -22.28 15.58
N PRO A 248 24.97 -21.83 16.63
CA PRO A 248 24.75 -22.31 17.99
C PRO A 248 23.26 -22.23 18.34
N GLN A 249 22.77 -23.06 19.26
CA GLN A 249 21.40 -23.02 19.78
C GLN A 249 21.16 -21.73 20.59
N ILE A 250 21.20 -20.58 19.90
CA ILE A 250 21.28 -19.23 20.45
C ILE A 250 20.08 -18.88 21.34
N TYR A 251 18.90 -19.39 21.01
CA TYR A 251 17.68 -19.18 21.77
C TYR A 251 17.72 -19.83 23.16
N LEU A 252 18.60 -20.81 23.40
CA LEU A 252 18.80 -21.35 24.76
C LEU A 252 19.42 -20.33 25.72
N TYR A 253 20.11 -19.34 25.18
CA TYR A 253 20.75 -18.29 25.95
C TYR A 253 19.92 -17.01 26.03
N GLN A 254 18.70 -16.97 25.47
CA GLN A 254 17.88 -15.77 25.43
C GLN A 254 17.60 -15.21 26.84
N ASP A 255 17.03 -16.04 27.73
CA ASP A 255 16.68 -15.62 29.09
C ASP A 255 17.92 -15.16 29.90
N TRP A 256 19.09 -15.74 29.61
CA TRP A 256 20.37 -15.32 30.20
C TRP A 256 20.83 -13.98 29.61
N ALA A 257 20.79 -13.85 28.29
CA ALA A 257 21.25 -12.67 27.59
C ALA A 257 20.40 -11.43 27.94
N GLU A 258 19.09 -11.58 28.08
CA GLU A 258 18.19 -10.50 28.53
C GLU A 258 18.58 -9.99 29.92
N LYS A 259 18.92 -10.89 30.85
CA LYS A 259 19.35 -10.52 32.20
C LYS A 259 20.74 -9.87 32.22
N GLU A 260 21.70 -10.48 31.54
CA GLU A 260 23.09 -10.01 31.54
C GLU A 260 23.30 -8.74 30.72
N ALA A 261 22.44 -8.46 29.74
CA ALA A 261 22.42 -7.19 29.03
C ALA A 261 22.18 -6.00 29.98
N LEU A 262 21.41 -6.18 31.05
CA LEU A 262 21.21 -5.15 32.08
C LEU A 262 22.51 -4.81 32.83
N ASN A 263 23.47 -5.74 32.85
CA ASN A 263 24.79 -5.57 33.43
C ASN A 263 25.85 -5.16 32.38
N ASN A 264 25.41 -4.69 31.21
CA ASN A 264 26.28 -4.31 30.09
C ASN A 264 27.19 -5.44 29.56
N ASN A 265 26.80 -6.70 29.70
CA ASN A 265 27.60 -7.82 29.22
C ASN A 265 27.66 -7.82 27.68
N PRO A 266 28.84 -7.70 27.05
CA PRO A 266 28.96 -7.60 25.60
C PRO A 266 28.50 -8.87 24.88
N LYS A 267 28.72 -10.04 25.49
CA LYS A 267 28.32 -11.33 24.93
C LYS A 267 26.80 -11.52 24.95
N ALA A 268 26.16 -11.03 26.00
CA ALA A 268 24.71 -10.99 26.09
C ALA A 268 24.09 -10.13 24.99
N PHE A 269 24.62 -8.91 24.78
CA PHE A 269 24.18 -8.06 23.68
C PHE A 269 24.43 -8.68 22.29
N HIS A 270 25.55 -9.38 22.09
CA HIS A 270 25.77 -10.14 20.85
C HIS A 270 24.61 -11.12 20.61
N TYR A 271 24.27 -11.94 21.61
CA TYR A 271 23.22 -12.94 21.48
C TYR A 271 21.86 -12.31 21.17
N LEU A 272 21.50 -11.23 21.85
CA LEU A 272 20.29 -10.47 21.55
C LEU A 272 20.30 -9.89 20.13
N ALA A 273 21.45 -9.42 19.63
CA ALA A 273 21.58 -8.94 18.25
C ALA A 273 21.28 -10.05 17.24
N VAL A 274 21.81 -11.26 17.45
CA VAL A 274 21.60 -12.41 16.56
C VAL A 274 20.14 -12.88 16.62
N ILE A 275 19.55 -12.95 17.81
CA ILE A 275 18.14 -13.32 18.01
C ILE A 275 17.22 -12.32 17.30
N ALA A 276 17.39 -11.02 17.56
CA ALA A 276 16.61 -9.96 16.89
C ALA A 276 16.73 -10.04 15.36
N GLY A 277 17.91 -10.38 14.84
CA GLY A 277 18.13 -10.61 13.41
C GLY A 277 17.36 -11.81 12.83
N LEU A 278 17.31 -12.94 13.56
CA LEU A 278 16.51 -14.13 13.21
C LEU A 278 15.00 -13.88 13.33
N GLU A 279 14.59 -12.85 14.06
CA GLU A 279 13.19 -12.44 14.20
C GLU A 279 12.84 -11.24 13.29
N MET A 280 13.72 -10.89 12.35
CA MET A 280 13.59 -9.76 11.42
C MET A 280 13.54 -8.36 12.06
N ARG A 281 13.90 -8.22 13.34
CA ARG A 281 14.08 -6.93 14.01
C ARG A 281 15.48 -6.39 13.74
N TYR A 282 15.78 -6.10 12.48
CA TYR A 282 17.11 -5.64 12.04
C TYR A 282 17.54 -4.33 12.68
N ASP A 283 16.61 -3.39 12.87
CA ASP A 283 16.93 -2.10 13.45
C ASP A 283 17.29 -2.22 14.94
N GLU A 284 16.62 -3.13 15.66
CA GLU A 284 16.91 -3.47 17.04
C GLU A 284 18.21 -4.27 17.15
N SER A 285 18.43 -5.23 16.23
CA SER A 285 19.66 -6.01 16.11
C SER A 285 20.88 -5.11 16.00
N VAL A 286 20.81 -4.02 15.22
CA VAL A 286 21.90 -3.04 15.12
C VAL A 286 22.17 -2.36 16.47
N GLU A 287 21.16 -2.04 17.26
CA GLU A 287 21.37 -1.39 18.57
C GLU A 287 22.01 -2.34 19.58
N TYR A 288 21.56 -3.60 19.63
CA TYR A 288 22.25 -4.61 20.44
C TYR A 288 23.71 -4.80 19.99
N ALA A 289 23.98 -4.83 18.69
CA ALA A 289 25.35 -4.95 18.18
C ALA A 289 26.23 -3.76 18.55
N LYS A 290 25.71 -2.53 18.50
CA LYS A 290 26.44 -1.34 18.97
C LYS A 290 26.77 -1.43 20.46
N ASN A 291 25.80 -1.81 21.29
CA ASN A 291 26.01 -1.98 22.73
C ASN A 291 27.04 -3.08 23.03
N ALA A 292 27.01 -4.19 22.29
CA ALA A 292 28.02 -5.24 22.43
C ALA A 292 29.43 -4.68 22.18
N ILE A 293 29.63 -3.96 21.07
CA ILE A 293 30.93 -3.39 20.70
C ILE A 293 31.40 -2.34 21.72
N GLN A 294 30.51 -1.45 22.14
CA GLN A 294 30.82 -0.42 23.14
C GLN A 294 31.28 -1.02 24.47
N ASN A 295 30.76 -2.19 24.83
CA ASN A 295 31.11 -2.91 26.07
C ASN A 295 32.23 -3.95 25.88
N GLY A 296 32.99 -3.88 24.79
CA GLY A 296 34.20 -4.68 24.62
C GLY A 296 34.00 -6.06 23.99
N LEU A 297 33.01 -6.22 23.10
CA LEU A 297 32.90 -7.42 22.27
C LEU A 297 34.20 -7.68 21.50
N ASP A 298 34.64 -8.93 21.47
CA ASP A 298 35.89 -9.30 20.79
C ASP A 298 35.83 -9.12 19.27
N ILE A 299 37.00 -8.98 18.65
CA ILE A 299 37.13 -8.66 17.23
C ILE A 299 36.59 -9.78 16.32
N GLU A 300 36.70 -11.06 16.71
CA GLU A 300 36.20 -12.16 15.89
C GLU A 300 34.67 -12.14 15.82
N GLU A 301 34.03 -11.86 16.94
CA GLU A 301 32.59 -11.69 17.04
C GLU A 301 32.08 -10.45 16.31
N GLN A 302 32.83 -9.34 16.37
CA GLN A 302 32.56 -8.17 15.54
C GLN A 302 32.59 -8.50 14.03
N ARG A 303 33.54 -9.35 13.58
CA ARG A 303 33.58 -9.81 12.17
C ARG A 303 32.36 -10.66 11.80
N LYS A 304 31.87 -11.50 12.71
CA LYS A 304 30.63 -12.27 12.50
C LYS A 304 29.42 -11.34 12.37
N LEU A 305 29.28 -10.36 13.26
CA LEU A 305 28.24 -9.33 13.16
C LEU A 305 28.33 -8.55 11.85
N LEU A 306 29.53 -8.15 11.41
CA LEU A 306 29.70 -7.47 10.13
C LEU A 306 29.14 -8.29 8.95
N ASN A 307 29.39 -9.58 8.91
CA ASN A 307 28.85 -10.46 7.85
C ASN A 307 27.33 -10.55 7.91
N MET A 308 26.77 -10.67 9.12
CA MET A 308 25.32 -10.68 9.33
C MET A 308 24.66 -9.38 8.84
N PHE A 309 25.16 -8.20 9.26
CA PHE A 309 24.59 -6.92 8.83
C PHE A 309 24.83 -6.60 7.36
N ARG A 310 25.87 -7.15 6.73
CA ARG A 310 26.01 -7.11 5.25
C ARG A 310 24.88 -7.87 4.57
N THR A 311 24.42 -8.99 5.13
CA THR A 311 23.25 -9.70 4.61
C THR A 311 21.98 -8.85 4.74
N TYR A 312 21.73 -8.24 5.90
CA TYR A 312 20.56 -7.36 6.08
C TYR A 312 20.64 -6.10 5.21
N ALA A 313 21.84 -5.56 4.99
CA ALA A 313 22.07 -4.46 4.05
C ALA A 313 21.71 -4.84 2.61
N ARG A 314 22.02 -6.07 2.17
CA ARG A 314 21.62 -6.58 0.83
C ARG A 314 20.10 -6.74 0.69
N LEU A 315 19.39 -6.99 1.79
CA LEU A 315 17.93 -6.97 1.83
C LEU A 315 17.35 -5.54 1.78
N GLY A 316 18.19 -4.51 1.91
CA GLY A 316 17.81 -3.11 1.83
C GLY A 316 17.59 -2.41 3.18
N ASN A 317 17.84 -3.07 4.31
CA ASN A 317 17.70 -2.42 5.62
C ASN A 317 18.70 -1.27 5.78
N GLN A 318 18.18 -0.05 5.95
CA GLN A 318 18.98 1.18 5.94
C GLN A 318 19.97 1.24 7.11
N LYS A 319 19.53 0.81 8.29
CA LYS A 319 20.32 0.89 9.51
C LYS A 319 21.50 -0.09 9.46
N SER A 320 21.25 -1.31 9.00
CA SER A 320 22.26 -2.34 8.75
C SER A 320 23.26 -1.92 7.68
N MET A 321 22.81 -1.25 6.61
CA MET A 321 23.71 -0.71 5.58
C MET A 321 24.66 0.34 6.16
N ASN A 322 24.17 1.26 6.98
CA ASN A 322 25.00 2.29 7.61
C ASN A 322 25.98 1.65 8.62
N PHE A 323 25.47 0.79 9.49
CA PHE A 323 26.25 0.12 10.52
C PHE A 323 27.36 -0.77 9.93
N SER A 324 27.05 -1.58 8.91
CA SER A 324 28.05 -2.44 8.28
C SER A 324 29.18 -1.67 7.59
N LYS A 325 28.88 -0.50 6.99
CA LYS A 325 29.92 0.40 6.44
C LYS A 325 30.82 0.95 7.54
N GLU A 326 30.23 1.46 8.62
CA GLU A 326 30.97 2.00 9.77
C GLU A 326 31.87 0.92 10.40
N LEU A 327 31.30 -0.23 10.73
CA LEU A 327 32.03 -1.34 11.36
C LEU A 327 33.14 -1.88 10.46
N SER A 328 32.88 -2.00 9.15
CA SER A 328 33.91 -2.41 8.18
C SER A 328 35.11 -1.46 8.19
N SER A 329 34.90 -0.14 8.32
CA SER A 329 36.00 0.83 8.36
C SER A 329 36.81 0.75 9.66
N LYS A 330 36.18 0.42 10.79
CA LYS A 330 36.86 0.26 12.07
C LYS A 330 37.71 -1.02 12.11
N LEU A 331 37.21 -2.13 11.58
CA LEU A 331 37.91 -3.44 11.60
C LEU A 331 39.06 -3.57 10.60
N THR A 332 39.24 -2.58 9.71
CA THR A 332 40.35 -2.49 8.75
C THR A 332 41.49 -1.56 9.21
N LYS A 333 41.30 -0.83 10.30
CA LYS A 333 42.33 0.03 10.92
C LYS A 333 43.03 -0.72 12.03
#